data_AF-A0A2K6DLH4-F1
#
_entry.id   AF-A0A2K6DLH4-F1
#
_cell.length_a   1.000
_cell.length_b   1.000
_cell.length_c   1.000
_cell.angle_alpha   90.00
_cell.angle_beta   90.00
_cell.angle_gamma   90.00
#
_symmetry.space_group_name_H-M   'P 1'
#
loop_
_entity.id
_entity.type
_entity.pdbx_description
1 polymer ?
#
loop_
_entity_poly.entity_id
_entity_poly.type
_entity_poly.pdbx_seq_one_letter_code
_entity_poly.pdbx_strand_id
1 'polypeptide(L)'
;GSFSVLLSPAGIRLPGLGRSGSLAAGFCFATGPVYERPRDLRRGCIPPSAEYPDLRKHNNCMASHLTPAVYARLCDKTTPTGWTLDQCIQTGVDNPGHPFIKTVGMVAGDEETYEVFADLFDPVIQERHNGYDPRTMKHTTDLDASKIRSGYFDERYVLSSRVRTGRSIRGLSLPPACTRAERREVERVVVDALSGLKGDLAGRYYRLSEMTEAEQQQLIDDHFLFDKPVSPLLTAAGMARDWPDARGIWHNNEKSFLIWVNEEDHTRVISMEKGGNMKRVFERFCRGLKEVGKDCVGELGGKT
;
A
#
# COMPACT_ATOMS: atom_id res chain seq x y z
N GLY A 1 -50.26 -4.48 8.22
CA GLY A 1 -50.99 -4.42 9.50
C GLY A 1 -50.84 -3.02 10.06
N SER A 2 -51.98 -2.35 10.26
CA SER A 2 -52.26 -1.03 10.82
C SER A 2 -51.39 -0.67 12.05
N PHE A 3 -51.04 0.59 12.35
CA PHE A 3 -51.90 1.77 12.53
C PHE A 3 -51.15 3.11 12.34
N SER A 4 -51.88 4.11 11.86
CA SER A 4 -51.59 5.56 11.74
C SER A 4 -51.36 6.27 13.09
N VAL A 5 -50.80 7.49 13.07
CA VAL A 5 -51.52 8.76 13.34
C VAL A 5 -50.66 9.96 12.87
N LEU A 6 -51.21 10.68 11.89
CA LEU A 6 -50.93 12.08 11.54
C LEU A 6 -51.48 13.00 12.63
N LEU A 7 -50.78 14.08 12.96
CA LEU A 7 -51.42 15.32 13.44
C LEU A 7 -50.51 16.53 13.17
N SER A 8 -51.01 17.40 12.30
CA SER A 8 -50.64 18.81 12.19
C SER A 8 -51.93 19.61 12.38
N PRO A 9 -51.84 20.78 13.01
CA PRO A 9 -52.60 21.94 12.50
C PRO A 9 -51.71 23.19 12.54
N ALA A 10 -51.96 24.30 11.87
CA ALA A 10 -52.77 24.71 10.72
C ALA A 10 -52.33 26.18 10.51
N GLY A 11 -52.16 26.67 9.28
CA GLY A 11 -51.77 28.09 9.13
C GLY A 11 -51.41 28.76 7.80
N ILE A 12 -51.95 28.33 6.65
CA ILE A 12 -52.43 29.22 5.55
C ILE A 12 -51.45 30.13 4.74
N ARG A 13 -51.49 29.89 3.41
CA ARG A 13 -51.31 30.78 2.20
C ARG A 13 -49.92 31.12 1.65
N LEU A 14 -49.63 30.52 0.48
CA LEU A 14 -49.01 31.14 -0.71
C LEU A 14 -50.04 32.10 -1.39
N PRO A 15 -49.68 33.10 -2.23
CA PRO A 15 -48.62 33.06 -3.27
C PRO A 15 -47.86 34.40 -3.53
N GLY A 16 -46.86 34.40 -4.43
CA GLY A 16 -46.47 35.63 -5.12
C GLY A 16 -45.01 35.73 -5.59
N LEU A 17 -44.82 35.69 -6.92
CA LEU A 17 -43.62 36.09 -7.66
C LEU A 17 -43.08 37.47 -7.22
N GLY A 18 -41.75 37.64 -7.15
CA GLY A 18 -41.16 38.98 -7.09
C GLY A 18 -39.65 39.01 -6.88
N ARG A 19 -38.94 39.45 -7.92
CA ARG A 19 -37.51 39.75 -8.05
C ARG A 19 -36.79 40.40 -6.84
N SER A 20 -35.49 40.12 -6.80
CA SER A 20 -34.38 40.99 -6.39
C SER A 20 -34.17 41.29 -4.89
N GLY A 21 -33.00 40.85 -4.43
CA GLY A 21 -32.10 41.68 -3.61
C GLY A 21 -32.25 41.57 -2.10
N SER A 22 -31.38 40.78 -1.47
CA SER A 22 -30.46 41.31 -0.45
C SER A 22 -29.39 40.27 -0.13
N LEU A 23 -28.16 40.56 -0.52
CA LEU A 23 -26.96 39.94 0.03
C LEU A 23 -26.73 40.58 1.40
N ALA A 24 -26.99 39.85 2.49
CA ALA A 24 -26.53 40.27 3.81
C ALA A 24 -25.04 39.94 3.95
N ALA A 25 -24.19 40.90 3.56
CA ALA A 25 -22.78 40.91 3.91
C ALA A 25 -22.65 41.23 5.41
N GLY A 26 -22.37 40.22 6.22
CA GLY A 26 -21.88 40.41 7.59
C GLY A 26 -20.43 40.86 7.55
N PHE A 27 -20.19 42.17 7.61
CA PHE A 27 -18.86 42.73 7.85
C PHE A 27 -18.52 42.58 9.34
N CYS A 28 -17.67 41.60 9.66
CA CYS A 28 -16.86 41.66 10.86
C CYS A 28 -15.48 42.19 10.45
N PHE A 29 -15.25 43.48 10.71
CA PHE A 29 -13.89 44.03 10.66
C PHE A 29 -13.09 43.46 11.84
N ALA A 30 -12.21 42.52 11.55
CA ALA A 30 -11.01 42.30 12.34
C ALA A 30 -9.82 42.32 11.37
N THR A 31 -9.24 43.51 11.20
CA THR A 31 -7.91 43.69 10.61
C THR A 31 -6.88 43.12 11.58
N GLY A 32 -6.63 41.82 11.46
CA GLY A 32 -5.44 41.16 12.00
C GLY A 32 -4.64 40.57 10.84
N PRO A 33 -3.31 40.41 10.94
CA PRO A 33 -2.55 39.75 9.90
C PRO A 33 -3.13 38.35 9.70
N VAL A 34 -3.29 37.95 8.43
CA VAL A 34 -3.64 36.58 8.07
C VAL A 34 -2.62 35.68 8.74
N TYR A 35 -3.03 35.06 9.84
CA TYR A 35 -2.19 34.14 10.57
C TYR A 35 -2.04 32.91 9.68
N GLU A 36 -0.89 32.82 9.01
CA GLU A 36 -0.42 31.55 8.48
C GLU A 36 -0.60 30.50 9.59
N ARG A 37 -1.30 29.40 9.28
CA ARG A 37 -1.41 28.29 10.24
C ARG A 37 0.01 27.88 10.65
N PRO A 38 0.38 27.93 11.93
CA PRO A 38 1.68 27.45 12.35
C PRO A 38 1.75 25.96 12.05
N ARG A 39 2.77 25.55 11.30
CA ARG A 39 3.24 24.16 11.31
C ARG A 39 3.78 23.86 12.72
N ASP A 40 3.41 22.72 13.26
CA ASP A 40 4.00 22.07 14.46
C ASP A 40 4.08 22.86 15.78
N LEU A 41 2.94 23.03 16.46
CA LEU A 41 2.90 23.51 17.86
C LEU A 41 2.37 22.50 18.89
N ARG A 42 2.28 21.19 18.58
CA ARG A 42 1.71 20.21 19.53
C ARG A 42 2.66 19.12 20.03
N ARG A 43 3.58 18.58 19.21
CA ARG A 43 4.45 17.48 19.66
C ARG A 43 5.53 17.89 20.66
N GLY A 44 6.08 19.10 20.54
CA GLY A 44 7.17 19.55 21.43
C GLY A 44 6.77 19.90 22.88
N CYS A 45 5.48 19.98 23.21
CA CYS A 45 5.00 20.38 24.54
C CYS A 45 4.58 19.20 25.43
N ILE A 46 4.36 18.01 24.85
CA ILE A 46 3.91 16.82 25.55
C ILE A 46 5.12 15.88 25.65
N PRO A 47 5.48 15.38 26.86
CA PRO A 47 6.62 14.48 26.98
C PRO A 47 6.36 13.19 26.18
N PRO A 48 7.36 12.62 25.50
CA PRO A 48 7.17 11.41 24.67
C PRO A 48 6.51 10.23 25.40
N SER A 49 6.75 10.10 26.71
CA SER A 49 6.13 9.05 27.52
C SER A 49 4.60 9.15 27.61
N ALA A 50 4.03 10.34 27.42
CA ALA A 50 2.58 10.53 27.47
C ALA A 50 1.87 10.06 26.19
N GLU A 51 2.59 9.96 25.07
CA GLU A 51 2.09 9.44 23.79
C GLU A 51 2.48 7.96 23.56
N TYR A 52 3.21 7.35 24.50
CA TYR A 52 3.64 5.97 24.39
C TYR A 52 2.42 5.01 24.35
N PRO A 53 2.33 4.09 23.37
CA PRO A 53 1.15 3.26 23.20
C PRO A 53 1.00 2.20 24.30
N ASP A 54 -0.24 1.91 24.70
CA ASP A 54 -0.54 0.76 25.55
C ASP A 54 -0.55 -0.53 24.75
N LEU A 55 0.54 -1.30 24.87
CA LEU A 55 0.78 -2.54 24.12
C LEU A 55 0.66 -3.81 24.98
N ARG A 56 0.07 -3.72 26.18
CA ARG A 56 0.06 -4.83 27.18
C ARG A 56 -0.63 -6.11 26.69
N LYS A 57 -1.49 -6.01 25.66
CA LYS A 57 -2.27 -7.14 25.11
C LYS A 57 -1.89 -7.45 23.66
N HIS A 58 -0.77 -6.93 23.19
CA HIS A 58 -0.37 -7.02 21.80
C HIS A 58 0.61 -8.17 21.57
N ASN A 59 0.42 -8.88 20.46
CA ASN A 59 1.29 -9.94 19.97
C ASN A 59 1.65 -9.70 18.50
N ASN A 60 2.51 -8.70 18.28
CA ASN A 60 3.15 -8.42 16.99
C ASN A 60 4.63 -8.05 17.21
N CYS A 61 5.44 -8.13 16.15
CA CYS A 61 6.89 -7.91 16.24
C CYS A 61 7.22 -6.49 16.75
N MET A 62 6.53 -5.46 16.23
CA MET A 62 6.68 -4.07 16.66
C MET A 62 6.48 -3.93 18.17
N ALA A 63 5.40 -4.48 18.72
CA ALA A 63 5.12 -4.42 20.15
C ALA A 63 6.13 -5.19 21.02
N SER A 64 6.81 -6.20 20.45
CA SER A 64 7.86 -6.95 21.14
C SER A 64 9.18 -6.18 21.25
N HIS A 65 9.38 -5.16 20.41
CA HIS A 65 10.64 -4.41 20.31
C HIS A 65 10.52 -2.92 20.61
N LEU A 66 9.30 -2.36 20.60
CA LEU A 66 9.09 -0.98 21.03
C LEU A 66 9.32 -0.88 22.54
N THR A 67 10.20 0.04 22.92
CA THR A 67 10.47 0.37 24.32
C THR A 67 10.30 1.87 24.53
N PRO A 68 10.01 2.34 25.77
CA PRO A 68 9.90 3.76 26.06
C PRO A 68 11.13 4.58 25.62
N ALA A 69 12.33 4.00 25.76
CA ALA A 69 13.58 4.64 25.35
C ALA A 69 13.74 4.73 23.82
N VAL A 70 13.30 3.70 23.07
CA VAL A 70 13.28 3.75 21.59
C VAL A 70 12.25 4.76 21.11
N TYR A 71 11.04 4.73 21.68
CA TYR A 71 9.97 5.67 21.31
C TYR A 71 10.39 7.13 21.54
N ALA A 72 10.86 7.46 22.75
CA ALA A 72 11.30 8.82 23.07
C ALA A 72 12.46 9.33 22.20
N ARG A 73 13.30 8.44 21.68
CA ARG A 73 14.40 8.79 20.77
C ARG A 73 13.95 9.04 19.33
N LEU A 74 12.82 8.46 18.92
CA LEU A 74 12.36 8.42 17.54
C LEU A 74 11.08 9.24 17.28
N CYS A 75 10.27 9.55 18.29
CA CYS A 75 8.94 10.14 18.14
C CYS A 75 8.91 11.52 17.46
N ASP A 76 9.97 12.32 17.65
CA ASP A 76 10.11 13.65 17.04
C ASP A 76 10.85 13.64 15.69
N LYS A 77 11.33 12.46 15.24
CA LYS A 77 11.97 12.33 13.93
C LYS A 77 10.94 12.22 12.82
N THR A 78 11.31 12.76 11.66
CA THR A 78 10.52 12.65 10.43
C THR A 78 11.41 12.26 9.27
N THR A 79 10.86 11.56 8.28
CA THR A 79 11.52 11.35 6.98
C THR A 79 11.49 12.65 6.17
N PRO A 80 12.23 12.74 5.04
CA PRO A 80 12.19 13.93 4.18
C PRO A 80 10.79 14.27 3.64
N THR A 81 9.92 13.28 3.49
CA THR A 81 8.52 13.47 3.05
C THR A 81 7.55 13.77 4.19
N GLY A 82 8.03 13.75 5.44
CA GLY A 82 7.24 14.02 6.64
C GLY A 82 6.59 12.79 7.27
N TRP A 83 6.99 11.57 6.90
CA TRP A 83 6.53 10.35 7.55
C TRP A 83 7.11 10.21 8.96
N THR A 84 6.31 9.74 9.92
CA THR A 84 6.63 9.74 11.34
C THR A 84 6.61 8.35 11.96
N LEU A 85 7.21 8.19 13.15
CA LEU A 85 7.20 6.92 13.89
C LEU A 85 5.78 6.43 14.17
N ASP A 86 4.90 7.31 14.65
CA ASP A 86 3.52 6.93 15.00
C ASP A 86 2.78 6.37 13.79
N GLN A 87 2.98 6.96 12.60
CA GLN A 87 2.40 6.46 11.37
C GLN A 87 2.98 5.09 10.95
N CYS A 88 4.26 4.83 11.23
CA CYS A 88 4.87 3.52 11.01
C CYS A 88 4.17 2.44 11.85
N ILE A 89 3.94 2.72 13.15
CA ILE A 89 3.49 1.72 14.12
C ILE A 89 1.96 1.63 14.25
N GLN A 90 1.20 2.59 13.69
CA GLN A 90 -0.24 2.71 13.87
C GLN A 90 -0.99 1.39 13.62
N THR A 91 -0.66 0.69 12.54
CA THR A 91 -1.31 -0.60 12.23
C THR A 91 -1.06 -1.65 13.32
N GLY A 92 0.11 -1.68 13.95
CA GLY A 92 0.38 -2.59 15.06
C GLY A 92 -0.27 -2.15 16.36
N VAL A 93 -0.45 -0.86 16.59
CA VAL A 93 -1.17 -0.33 17.75
C VAL A 93 -2.67 -0.67 17.64
N ASP A 94 -3.26 -0.48 16.46
CA ASP A 94 -4.68 -0.71 16.22
C ASP A 94 -5.04 -2.20 16.13
N ASN A 95 -4.06 -3.04 15.81
CA ASN A 95 -4.24 -4.49 15.65
C ASN A 95 -3.40 -5.26 16.67
N PRO A 96 -3.98 -5.65 17.83
CA PRO A 96 -3.28 -6.43 18.87
C PRO A 96 -2.75 -7.79 18.39
N GLY A 97 -3.17 -8.25 17.22
CA GLY A 97 -2.72 -9.49 16.62
C GLY A 97 -3.49 -10.71 17.12
N HIS A 98 -2.90 -11.89 16.92
CA HIS A 98 -3.51 -13.17 17.26
C HIS A 98 -2.48 -14.05 17.99
N PRO A 99 -2.86 -14.85 19.00
CA PRO A 99 -1.89 -15.66 19.77
C PRO A 99 -1.07 -16.63 18.91
N PHE A 100 -1.66 -17.17 17.84
CA PHE A 100 -1.03 -18.20 17.01
C PHE A 100 -0.35 -17.66 15.75
N ILE A 101 -0.63 -16.42 15.36
CA ILE A 101 -0.07 -15.81 14.15
C ILE A 101 0.44 -14.41 14.52
N LYS A 102 1.76 -14.30 14.63
CA LYS A 102 2.43 -13.04 14.94
C LYS A 102 2.60 -12.20 13.68
N THR A 103 1.99 -11.02 13.65
CA THR A 103 2.15 -10.05 12.57
C THR A 103 3.34 -9.13 12.83
N VAL A 104 3.78 -8.37 11.82
CA VAL A 104 4.89 -7.42 11.97
C VAL A 104 4.47 -6.22 12.84
N GLY A 105 3.33 -5.60 12.54
CA GLY A 105 2.79 -4.48 13.34
C GLY A 105 3.39 -3.11 13.02
N MET A 106 4.12 -2.96 11.92
CA MET A 106 4.56 -1.65 11.43
C MET A 106 4.82 -1.67 9.92
N VAL A 107 4.77 -0.50 9.29
CA VAL A 107 4.95 -0.31 7.84
C VAL A 107 5.88 0.86 7.55
N ALA A 108 6.54 0.81 6.39
CA ALA A 108 7.32 1.93 5.88
C ALA A 108 6.46 2.85 5.01
N GLY A 109 6.66 4.17 5.15
CA GLY A 109 5.98 5.18 4.31
C GLY A 109 6.78 5.55 3.07
N ASP A 110 8.10 5.46 3.14
CA ASP A 110 9.07 5.79 2.08
C ASP A 110 10.37 4.98 2.26
N GLU A 111 11.35 5.14 1.37
CA GLU A 111 12.64 4.42 1.42
C GLU A 111 13.43 4.81 2.67
N GLU A 112 13.46 6.10 3.00
CA GLU A 112 14.19 6.67 4.14
C GLU A 112 13.67 6.23 5.50
N THR A 113 12.40 5.80 5.59
CA THR A 113 11.78 5.24 6.80
C THR A 113 12.66 4.16 7.45
N TYR A 114 13.25 3.27 6.65
CA TYR A 114 14.09 2.18 7.17
C TYR A 114 15.37 2.68 7.84
N GLU A 115 15.91 3.83 7.42
CA GLU A 115 17.11 4.43 8.00
C GLU A 115 16.77 5.32 9.21
N VAL A 116 15.80 6.23 9.04
CA VAL A 116 15.41 7.20 10.08
C VAL A 116 14.95 6.50 11.36
N PHE A 117 14.23 5.38 11.21
CA PHE A 117 13.67 4.59 12.30
C PHE A 117 14.34 3.21 12.46
N ALA A 118 15.57 3.04 11.96
CA ALA A 118 16.34 1.78 12.02
C ALA A 118 16.40 1.16 13.43
N ASP A 119 16.46 2.00 14.47
CA ASP A 119 16.47 1.56 15.87
C ASP A 119 15.24 0.74 16.30
N LEU A 120 14.13 0.82 15.56
CA LEU A 120 12.97 -0.05 15.72
C LEU A 120 12.85 -1.07 14.58
N PHE A 121 13.11 -0.66 13.33
CA PHE A 121 12.99 -1.56 12.17
C PHE A 121 13.99 -2.71 12.22
N ASP A 122 15.26 -2.48 12.60
CA ASP A 122 16.30 -3.51 12.62
C ASP A 122 15.96 -4.71 13.53
N PRO A 123 15.60 -4.51 14.83
CA PRO A 123 15.22 -5.64 15.67
C PRO A 123 13.94 -6.35 15.19
N VAL A 124 12.98 -5.60 14.64
CA VAL A 124 11.76 -6.17 14.05
C VAL A 124 12.06 -7.02 12.81
N ILE A 125 12.96 -6.57 11.94
CA ILE A 125 13.45 -7.32 10.77
C ILE A 125 14.15 -8.59 11.25
N GLN A 126 15.03 -8.48 12.24
CA GLN A 126 15.77 -9.63 12.78
C GLN A 126 14.84 -10.69 13.36
N GLU A 127 13.80 -10.30 14.12
CA GLU A 127 12.80 -11.23 14.63
C GLU A 127 12.00 -11.87 13.49
N ARG A 128 11.47 -11.05 12.58
CA ARG A 128 10.58 -11.52 11.52
C ARG A 128 11.29 -12.45 10.52
N HIS A 129 12.58 -12.24 10.31
CA HIS A 129 13.44 -12.98 9.38
C HIS A 129 14.39 -13.94 10.10
N ASN A 130 14.03 -14.41 11.30
CA ASN A 130 14.67 -15.51 12.02
C ASN A 130 16.20 -15.35 12.17
N GLY A 131 16.66 -14.17 12.55
CA GLY A 131 18.06 -13.88 12.85
C GLY A 131 18.84 -13.14 11.77
N TYR A 132 18.22 -12.80 10.63
CA TYR A 132 18.84 -11.89 9.66
C TYR A 132 19.01 -10.49 10.27
N ASP A 133 20.23 -10.10 10.59
CA ASP A 133 20.54 -8.80 11.18
C ASP A 133 20.95 -7.79 10.08
N PRO A 134 20.12 -6.80 9.76
CA PRO A 134 20.43 -5.82 8.71
C PRO A 134 21.63 -4.92 9.05
N ARG A 135 22.06 -4.85 10.31
CA ARG A 135 23.22 -4.05 10.74
C ARG A 135 24.55 -4.70 10.40
N THR A 136 24.58 -6.03 10.36
CA THR A 136 25.83 -6.81 10.23
C THR A 136 25.85 -7.72 9.01
N MET A 137 24.69 -8.05 8.44
CA MET A 137 24.56 -8.94 7.28
C MET A 137 24.26 -8.16 6.00
N LYS A 138 24.59 -8.76 4.86
CA LYS A 138 24.22 -8.24 3.53
C LYS A 138 23.36 -9.25 2.79
N HIS A 139 22.25 -8.78 2.23
CA HIS A 139 21.40 -9.59 1.36
C HIS A 139 22.03 -9.74 -0.03
N THR A 140 22.01 -10.96 -0.58
CA THR A 140 22.47 -11.24 -1.95
C THR A 140 21.27 -11.62 -2.81
N THR A 141 21.07 -10.92 -3.92
CA THR A 141 20.03 -11.23 -4.91
C THR A 141 20.59 -12.14 -6.00
N ASP A 142 19.91 -13.25 -6.26
CA ASP A 142 20.24 -14.19 -7.34
C ASP A 142 18.98 -14.56 -8.13
N LEU A 143 18.87 -14.00 -9.35
CA LEU A 143 17.77 -14.27 -10.28
C LEU A 143 18.27 -15.08 -11.50
N ASP A 144 19.21 -16.00 -11.25
CA ASP A 144 19.65 -16.99 -12.23
C ASP A 144 18.82 -18.27 -12.11
N ALA A 145 17.78 -18.37 -12.93
CA ALA A 145 16.90 -19.54 -12.98
C ALA A 145 17.63 -20.83 -13.41
N SER A 146 18.78 -20.74 -14.07
CA SER A 146 19.53 -21.92 -14.52
C SER A 146 20.10 -22.74 -13.36
N LYS A 147 20.26 -22.12 -12.18
CA LYS A 147 20.74 -22.78 -10.96
C LYS A 147 19.71 -23.71 -10.31
N ILE A 148 18.43 -23.61 -10.71
CA ILE A 148 17.37 -24.48 -10.20
C ILE A 148 17.53 -25.88 -10.81
N ARG A 149 17.87 -26.83 -9.95
CA ARG A 149 17.92 -28.27 -10.27
C ARG A 149 16.58 -28.91 -9.90
N SER A 150 16.05 -29.78 -10.75
CA SER A 150 14.68 -30.30 -10.63
C SER A 150 13.63 -29.17 -10.74
N GLY A 151 12.48 -29.29 -10.07
CA GLY A 151 11.39 -28.31 -10.09
C GLY A 151 10.18 -28.73 -10.91
N TYR A 152 10.04 -30.02 -11.19
CA TYR A 152 8.80 -30.62 -11.69
C TYR A 152 8.21 -31.51 -10.58
N PHE A 153 7.12 -31.06 -9.98
CA PHE A 153 6.41 -31.77 -8.92
C PHE A 153 5.33 -32.71 -9.49
N ASP A 154 4.97 -33.73 -8.72
CA ASP A 154 3.89 -34.66 -9.08
C ASP A 154 2.53 -33.95 -9.04
N GLU A 155 1.90 -33.84 -10.20
CA GLU A 155 0.64 -33.10 -10.41
C GLU A 155 -0.57 -33.79 -9.76
N ARG A 156 -0.44 -35.03 -9.28
CA ARG A 156 -1.45 -35.67 -8.42
C ARG A 156 -1.58 -34.98 -7.06
N TYR A 157 -0.51 -34.30 -6.63
CA TYR A 157 -0.45 -33.59 -5.36
C TYR A 157 -0.41 -32.06 -5.55
N VAL A 158 0.31 -31.58 -6.57
CA VAL A 158 0.49 -30.14 -6.82
C VAL A 158 -0.45 -29.67 -7.92
N LEU A 159 -1.49 -28.91 -7.53
CA LEU A 159 -2.51 -28.40 -8.44
C LEU A 159 -2.04 -27.18 -9.26
N SER A 160 -1.20 -26.33 -8.67
CA SER A 160 -0.68 -25.13 -9.31
C SER A 160 0.64 -24.69 -8.67
N SER A 161 1.42 -23.92 -9.44
CA SER A 161 2.71 -23.37 -9.03
C SER A 161 2.71 -21.86 -9.24
N ARG A 162 3.18 -21.10 -8.24
CA ARG A 162 3.21 -19.63 -8.28
C ARG A 162 4.47 -19.07 -7.59
N VAL A 163 5.08 -18.08 -8.23
CA VAL A 163 6.16 -17.26 -7.67
C VAL A 163 5.70 -15.79 -7.68
N ARG A 164 5.90 -15.07 -6.58
CA ARG A 164 5.55 -13.65 -6.47
C ARG A 164 6.65 -12.83 -5.79
N THR A 165 6.75 -11.56 -6.13
CA THR A 165 7.58 -10.57 -5.42
C THR A 165 6.96 -9.17 -5.52
N GLY A 166 7.41 -8.24 -4.69
CA GLY A 166 7.07 -6.83 -4.80
C GLY A 166 8.26 -5.99 -5.27
N ARG A 167 7.99 -4.91 -6.00
CA ARG A 167 8.99 -3.88 -6.34
C ARG A 167 8.41 -2.50 -6.09
N SER A 168 9.25 -1.62 -5.58
CA SER A 168 8.94 -0.22 -5.34
C SER A 168 9.78 0.65 -6.28
N ILE A 169 9.21 1.79 -6.67
CA ILE A 169 9.84 2.77 -7.55
C ILE A 169 10.49 3.82 -6.66
N ARG A 170 11.82 3.96 -6.74
CA ARG A 170 12.57 4.92 -5.93
C ARG A 170 12.09 6.35 -6.18
N GLY A 171 12.07 7.16 -5.12
CA GLY A 171 11.66 8.57 -5.17
C GLY A 171 10.15 8.80 -5.12
N LEU A 172 9.35 7.74 -5.03
CA LEU A 172 7.90 7.81 -4.80
C LEU A 172 7.58 7.13 -3.46
N SER A 173 6.76 7.79 -2.64
CA SER A 173 6.36 7.24 -1.34
C SER A 173 5.57 5.94 -1.51
N LEU A 174 5.71 5.03 -0.55
CA LEU A 174 5.02 3.74 -0.50
C LEU A 174 3.50 3.91 -0.24
N PRO A 175 2.66 2.87 -0.47
CA PRO A 175 1.21 2.97 -0.35
C PRO A 175 0.67 3.61 0.96
N PRO A 176 1.27 3.37 2.15
CA PRO A 176 0.84 4.02 3.39
C PRO A 176 0.88 5.55 3.36
N ALA A 177 1.85 6.13 2.65
CA ALA A 177 2.12 7.56 2.68
C ALA A 177 1.74 8.27 1.36
N CYS A 178 1.84 7.59 0.22
CA CYS A 178 1.70 8.20 -1.10
C CYS A 178 0.44 9.07 -1.25
N THR A 179 0.64 10.20 -1.90
CA THR A 179 -0.45 11.06 -2.39
C THR A 179 -1.10 10.46 -3.63
N ARG A 180 -2.27 10.97 -4.03
CA ARG A 180 -2.90 10.59 -5.31
C ARG A 180 -1.97 10.84 -6.51
N ALA A 181 -1.18 11.92 -6.47
CA ALA A 181 -0.27 12.27 -7.56
C ALA A 181 0.88 11.25 -7.69
N GLU A 182 1.55 10.93 -6.58
CA GLU A 182 2.61 9.91 -6.58
C GLU A 182 2.08 8.55 -7.02
N ARG A 183 0.89 8.15 -6.56
CA ARG A 183 0.27 6.89 -6.94
C ARG A 183 -0.02 6.80 -8.44
N ARG A 184 -0.55 7.88 -9.03
CA ARG A 184 -0.77 7.99 -10.47
C ARG A 184 0.54 7.98 -11.25
N GLU A 185 1.61 8.54 -10.70
CA GLU A 185 2.93 8.47 -11.33
C GLU A 185 3.51 7.05 -11.30
N VAL A 186 3.32 6.30 -10.20
CA VAL A 186 3.63 4.86 -10.16
C VAL A 186 2.86 4.12 -11.26
N GLU A 187 1.55 4.35 -11.37
CA GLU A 187 0.74 3.71 -12.40
C GLU A 187 1.27 4.03 -13.80
N ARG A 188 1.53 5.32 -14.10
CA ARG A 188 2.03 5.76 -15.41
C ARG A 188 3.35 5.08 -15.76
N VAL A 189 4.36 5.18 -14.88
CA VAL A 189 5.70 4.61 -15.11
C VAL A 189 5.63 3.09 -15.32
N VAL A 190 4.84 2.40 -14.50
CA VAL A 190 4.70 0.95 -14.62
C VAL A 190 3.98 0.57 -15.92
N VAL A 191 2.85 1.20 -16.23
CA VAL A 191 2.08 0.87 -17.44
C VAL A 191 2.87 1.15 -18.72
N ASP A 192 3.62 2.25 -18.77
CA ASP A 192 4.48 2.59 -19.90
C ASP A 192 5.56 1.51 -20.10
N ALA A 193 6.26 1.10 -19.04
CA ALA A 193 7.23 0.01 -19.10
C ALA A 193 6.60 -1.32 -19.55
N LEU A 194 5.41 -1.66 -19.06
CA LEU A 194 4.72 -2.90 -19.41
C LEU A 194 4.23 -2.94 -20.86
N SER A 195 4.02 -1.78 -21.49
CA SER A 195 3.68 -1.69 -22.92
C SER A 195 4.85 -2.10 -23.83
N GLY A 196 6.08 -2.05 -23.32
CA GLY A 196 7.29 -2.47 -24.03
C GLY A 196 7.50 -3.98 -24.11
N LEU A 197 6.79 -4.77 -23.29
CA LEU A 197 6.94 -6.22 -23.22
C LEU A 197 6.45 -6.92 -24.50
N LYS A 198 7.23 -7.88 -24.98
CA LYS A 198 7.00 -8.59 -26.26
C LYS A 198 6.93 -10.10 -26.07
N GLY A 199 6.54 -10.82 -27.13
CA GLY A 199 6.52 -12.28 -27.16
C GLY A 199 5.51 -12.85 -26.17
N ASP A 200 5.91 -13.87 -25.42
CA ASP A 200 5.09 -14.52 -24.39
C ASP A 200 4.79 -13.62 -23.18
N LEU A 201 5.55 -12.52 -23.04
CA LEU A 201 5.34 -11.50 -22.02
C LEU A 201 4.47 -10.33 -22.51
N ALA A 202 4.05 -10.29 -23.78
CA ALA A 202 3.14 -9.25 -24.24
C ALA A 202 1.77 -9.40 -23.57
N GLY A 203 1.16 -8.27 -23.19
CA GLY A 203 -0.06 -8.27 -22.38
C GLY A 203 -0.83 -6.97 -22.43
N ARG A 204 -1.85 -6.88 -21.56
CA ARG A 204 -2.75 -5.74 -21.46
C ARG A 204 -2.92 -5.32 -20.01
N TYR A 205 -2.97 -4.00 -19.81
CA TYR A 205 -3.32 -3.38 -18.53
C TYR A 205 -4.81 -3.06 -18.47
N TYR A 206 -5.40 -3.28 -17.30
CA TYR A 206 -6.80 -3.04 -16.98
C TYR A 206 -6.87 -2.17 -15.73
N ARG A 207 -7.35 -0.93 -15.87
CA ARG A 207 -7.62 -0.05 -14.74
C ARG A 207 -8.86 -0.53 -14.00
N LEU A 208 -8.79 -0.62 -12.68
CA LEU A 208 -9.93 -1.02 -11.86
C LEU A 208 -11.11 -0.05 -11.97
N SER A 209 -10.85 1.25 -12.19
CA SER A 209 -11.89 2.27 -12.32
C SER A 209 -12.68 2.22 -13.63
N GLU A 210 -12.13 1.55 -14.65
CA GLU A 210 -12.69 1.50 -16.01
C GLU A 210 -13.08 0.06 -16.41
N MET A 211 -12.92 -0.89 -15.49
CA MET A 211 -13.17 -2.30 -15.73
C MET A 211 -14.68 -2.57 -15.81
N THR A 212 -15.10 -3.29 -16.84
CA THR A 212 -16.50 -3.74 -16.94
C THR A 212 -16.79 -4.87 -15.96
N GLU A 213 -18.06 -5.07 -15.59
CA GLU A 213 -18.47 -6.19 -14.71
C GLU A 213 -18.05 -7.55 -15.29
N ALA A 214 -18.11 -7.71 -16.62
CA ALA A 214 -17.70 -8.94 -17.30
C ALA A 214 -16.18 -9.18 -17.21
N GLU A 215 -15.36 -8.15 -17.41
CA GLU A 215 -13.91 -8.25 -17.22
C GLU A 215 -13.56 -8.54 -15.76
N GLN A 216 -14.24 -7.87 -14.84
CA GLN A 216 -14.04 -8.07 -13.41
C GLN A 216 -14.35 -9.50 -13.00
N GLN A 217 -15.52 -10.03 -13.38
CA GLN A 217 -15.91 -11.40 -13.08
C GLN A 217 -14.93 -12.42 -13.68
N GLN A 218 -14.49 -12.21 -14.92
CA GLN A 218 -13.51 -13.09 -15.55
C GLN A 218 -12.18 -13.13 -14.76
N LEU A 219 -11.70 -11.98 -14.29
CA LEU A 219 -10.46 -11.91 -13.49
C LEU A 219 -10.62 -12.50 -12.08
N ILE A 220 -11.83 -12.47 -11.51
CA ILE A 220 -12.16 -13.17 -10.25
C ILE A 220 -12.14 -14.69 -10.48
N ASP A 221 -12.80 -15.17 -11.54
CA ASP A 221 -12.90 -16.59 -11.88
C ASP A 221 -11.53 -17.20 -12.18
N ASP A 222 -10.62 -16.41 -12.77
CA ASP A 222 -9.24 -16.82 -13.03
C ASP A 222 -8.33 -16.71 -11.79
N HIS A 223 -8.84 -16.23 -10.65
CA HIS A 223 -8.08 -15.96 -9.42
C HIS A 223 -6.95 -14.93 -9.58
N PHE A 224 -7.17 -13.92 -10.42
CA PHE A 224 -6.19 -12.88 -10.74
C PHE A 224 -6.48 -11.54 -10.11
N LEU A 225 -7.77 -11.21 -9.94
CA LEU A 225 -8.15 -9.92 -9.39
C LEU A 225 -7.85 -9.84 -7.89
N PHE A 226 -7.41 -8.67 -7.46
CA PHE A 226 -7.34 -8.30 -6.05
C PHE A 226 -8.48 -7.33 -5.74
N ASP A 227 -9.11 -7.53 -4.58
CA ASP A 227 -10.21 -6.69 -4.13
C ASP A 227 -9.73 -5.51 -3.30
N LYS A 228 -10.66 -4.58 -3.02
CA LYS A 228 -10.41 -3.50 -2.08
C LYS A 228 -9.89 -4.10 -0.76
N PRO A 229 -8.75 -3.64 -0.23
CA PRO A 229 -8.24 -4.13 1.05
C PRO A 229 -9.29 -3.95 2.17
N VAL A 230 -9.77 -5.08 2.70
CA VAL A 230 -10.68 -5.12 3.86
C VAL A 230 -9.95 -5.53 5.14
N SER A 231 -8.74 -6.04 5.02
CA SER A 231 -7.92 -6.42 6.17
C SER A 231 -7.64 -5.20 7.04
N PRO A 232 -7.92 -5.25 8.36
CA PRO A 232 -7.65 -4.13 9.25
C PRO A 232 -6.16 -3.80 9.35
N LEU A 233 -5.27 -4.74 9.02
CA LEU A 233 -3.83 -4.49 8.93
C LEU A 233 -3.48 -3.50 7.80
N LEU A 234 -4.15 -3.62 6.65
CA LEU A 234 -3.91 -2.78 5.47
C LEU A 234 -4.66 -1.45 5.56
N THR A 235 -5.90 -1.47 6.07
CA THR A 235 -6.71 -0.25 6.21
C THR A 235 -6.18 0.66 7.32
N ALA A 236 -5.77 0.12 8.47
CA ALA A 236 -5.12 0.91 9.54
C ALA A 236 -3.74 1.43 9.12
N ALA A 237 -3.06 0.76 8.19
CA ALA A 237 -1.83 1.25 7.56
C ALA A 237 -2.07 2.32 6.47
N GLY A 238 -3.32 2.73 6.22
CA GLY A 238 -3.64 3.76 5.23
C GLY A 238 -3.53 3.31 3.77
N MET A 239 -3.40 2.01 3.48
CA MET A 239 -3.17 1.50 2.13
C MET A 239 -4.44 1.49 1.24
N ALA A 240 -5.62 1.61 1.84
CA ALA A 240 -6.91 1.60 1.13
C ALA A 240 -7.42 3.00 0.69
N ARG A 241 -6.63 4.07 0.88
CA ARG A 241 -7.02 5.45 0.55
C ARG A 241 -7.27 5.63 -0.95
N ASP A 242 -8.30 6.43 -1.28
CA ASP A 242 -8.70 6.80 -2.64
C ASP A 242 -9.04 5.61 -3.57
N TRP A 243 -9.36 4.44 -3.04
CA TRP A 243 -9.69 3.27 -3.88
C TRP A 243 -10.88 3.54 -4.83
N PRO A 244 -10.82 3.16 -6.12
CA PRO A 244 -9.76 2.41 -6.82
C PRO A 244 -8.78 3.27 -7.66
N ASP A 245 -8.62 4.57 -7.36
CA ASP A 245 -7.82 5.51 -8.16
C ASP A 245 -6.38 5.03 -8.39
N ALA A 246 -5.94 4.98 -9.64
CA ALA A 246 -4.60 4.53 -10.06
C ALA A 246 -4.24 3.10 -9.66
N ARG A 247 -5.22 2.20 -9.55
CA ARG A 247 -5.02 0.76 -9.33
C ARG A 247 -5.42 -0.01 -10.57
N GLY A 248 -4.71 -1.10 -10.81
CA GLY A 248 -5.02 -1.97 -11.93
C GLY A 248 -4.22 -3.25 -11.93
N ILE A 249 -4.55 -4.07 -12.91
CA ILE A 249 -3.92 -5.35 -13.17
C ILE A 249 -3.43 -5.38 -14.60
N TRP A 250 -2.20 -5.81 -14.78
CA TRP A 250 -1.68 -6.20 -16.08
C TRP A 250 -1.48 -7.72 -16.08
N HIS A 251 -1.77 -8.36 -17.21
CA HIS A 251 -1.36 -9.74 -17.42
C HIS A 251 -0.97 -9.98 -18.88
N ASN A 252 -0.08 -10.95 -19.11
CA ASN A 252 0.23 -11.42 -20.45
C ASN A 252 -0.96 -12.14 -21.09
N ASN A 253 -0.90 -12.33 -22.40
CA ASN A 253 -1.99 -12.97 -23.17
C ASN A 253 -2.32 -14.40 -22.67
N GLU A 254 -1.31 -15.13 -22.22
CA GLU A 254 -1.45 -16.50 -21.70
C GLU A 254 -1.85 -16.57 -20.23
N LYS A 255 -2.05 -15.42 -19.55
CA LYS A 255 -2.48 -15.37 -18.15
C LYS A 255 -1.54 -16.13 -17.20
N SER A 256 -0.26 -16.16 -17.53
CA SER A 256 0.81 -16.89 -16.83
C SER A 256 1.85 -15.97 -16.19
N PHE A 257 1.80 -14.67 -16.50
CA PHE A 257 2.59 -13.59 -15.90
C PHE A 257 1.70 -12.38 -15.65
N LEU A 258 1.63 -11.92 -14.40
CA LEU A 258 0.70 -10.90 -13.94
C LEU A 258 1.43 -9.86 -13.10
N ILE A 259 0.96 -8.62 -13.15
CA ILE A 259 1.46 -7.51 -12.34
C ILE A 259 0.28 -6.75 -11.77
N TRP A 260 0.18 -6.70 -10.45
CA TRP A 260 -0.74 -5.81 -9.75
C TRP A 260 -0.06 -4.47 -9.52
N VAL A 261 -0.78 -3.38 -9.77
CA VAL A 261 -0.30 -2.01 -9.64
C VAL A 261 -1.04 -1.31 -8.51
N ASN A 262 -0.30 -0.75 -7.55
CA ASN A 262 -0.79 0.07 -6.44
C ASN A 262 -1.77 -0.60 -5.46
N GLU A 263 -1.62 -1.90 -5.24
CA GLU A 263 -2.37 -2.65 -4.21
C GLU A 263 -1.71 -2.46 -2.83
N GLU A 264 -0.99 -3.45 -2.30
CA GLU A 264 -0.25 -3.35 -1.03
C GLU A 264 1.19 -2.83 -1.21
N ASP A 265 1.68 -2.82 -2.45
CA ASP A 265 2.97 -2.27 -2.90
C ASP A 265 2.77 -1.52 -4.23
N HIS A 266 3.80 -0.79 -4.71
CA HIS A 266 3.75 -0.17 -6.04
C HIS A 266 3.48 -1.22 -7.13
N THR A 267 4.21 -2.34 -7.07
CA THR A 267 3.97 -3.49 -7.95
C THR A 267 4.06 -4.81 -7.22
N ARG A 268 3.21 -5.77 -7.60
CA ARG A 268 3.38 -7.19 -7.30
C ARG A 268 3.51 -7.99 -8.57
N VAL A 269 4.71 -8.48 -8.84
CA VAL A 269 5.05 -9.28 -10.02
C VAL A 269 4.83 -10.75 -9.70
N ILE A 270 4.06 -11.43 -10.54
CA ILE A 270 3.57 -12.79 -10.31
C ILE A 270 3.80 -13.62 -11.57
N SER A 271 4.39 -14.80 -11.41
CA SER A 271 4.40 -15.85 -12.43
C SER A 271 3.65 -17.05 -11.87
N MET A 272 2.70 -17.60 -12.62
CA MET A 272 1.94 -18.75 -12.18
C MET A 272 1.47 -19.62 -13.35
N GLU A 273 1.20 -20.89 -13.07
CA GLU A 273 0.56 -21.84 -13.97
C GLU A 273 -0.06 -23.01 -13.20
N LYS A 274 -0.97 -23.74 -13.84
CA LYS A 274 -1.49 -25.01 -13.33
C LYS A 274 -0.40 -26.10 -13.41
N GLY A 275 -0.48 -27.09 -12.52
CA GLY A 275 0.47 -28.19 -12.43
C GLY A 275 1.74 -27.87 -11.63
N GLY A 276 2.72 -28.76 -11.75
CA GLY A 276 3.88 -28.85 -10.84
C GLY A 276 5.18 -28.28 -11.38
N ASN A 277 5.19 -27.65 -12.57
CA ASN A 277 6.42 -27.20 -13.22
C ASN A 277 6.92 -25.84 -12.68
N MET A 278 7.35 -25.86 -11.42
CA MET A 278 7.92 -24.70 -10.73
C MET A 278 9.16 -24.13 -11.43
N LYS A 279 9.97 -24.98 -12.09
CA LYS A 279 11.15 -24.51 -12.84
C LYS A 279 10.75 -23.54 -13.94
N ARG A 280 9.75 -23.90 -14.77
CA ARG A 280 9.24 -23.02 -15.84
C ARG A 280 8.61 -21.75 -15.29
N VAL A 281 7.86 -21.85 -14.18
CA VAL A 281 7.30 -20.67 -13.48
C VAL A 281 8.43 -19.71 -13.07
N PHE A 282 9.51 -20.23 -12.49
CA PHE A 282 10.64 -19.41 -12.03
C PHE A 282 11.49 -18.85 -13.17
N GLU A 283 11.66 -19.60 -14.27
CA GLU A 283 12.33 -19.11 -15.49
C GLU A 283 11.58 -17.92 -16.09
N ARG A 284 10.26 -18.03 -16.27
CA ARG A 284 9.40 -16.93 -16.73
C ARG A 284 9.44 -15.75 -15.77
N PHE A 285 9.38 -16.02 -14.46
CA PHE A 285 9.47 -15.00 -13.42
C PHE A 285 10.78 -14.19 -13.51
N CYS A 286 11.93 -14.87 -13.58
CA CYS A 286 13.23 -14.21 -13.66
C CYS A 286 13.40 -13.42 -14.96
N ARG A 287 12.92 -13.96 -16.09
CA ARG A 287 12.94 -13.26 -17.39
C ARG A 287 12.08 -12.01 -17.34
N GLY A 288 10.80 -12.15 -16.97
CA GLY A 288 9.86 -11.02 -16.93
C GLY A 288 10.31 -9.92 -15.98
N LEU A 289 10.80 -10.27 -14.79
CA LEU A 289 11.29 -9.29 -13.82
C LEU A 289 12.53 -8.53 -14.32
N LYS A 290 13.42 -9.17 -15.08
CA LYS A 290 14.59 -8.50 -15.70
C LYS A 290 14.18 -7.55 -16.82
N GLU A 291 13.22 -7.93 -17.66
CA GLU A 291 12.73 -7.07 -18.74
C GLU A 291 12.00 -5.85 -18.17
N VAL A 292 11.06 -6.04 -17.23
CA VAL A 292 10.36 -4.93 -16.56
C VAL A 292 11.35 -3.99 -15.85
N GLY A 293 12.36 -4.55 -15.18
CA GLY A 293 13.38 -3.75 -14.51
C GLY A 293 14.21 -2.87 -15.46
N LYS A 294 14.52 -3.35 -16.67
CA LYS A 294 15.23 -2.55 -17.68
C LYS A 294 14.37 -1.39 -18.18
N ASP A 295 13.11 -1.67 -18.47
CA ASP A 295 12.20 -0.68 -19.07
C ASP A 295 11.85 0.43 -18.07
N CYS A 296 11.59 0.09 -16.80
CA CYS A 296 11.36 1.10 -15.75
C CYS A 296 12.58 2.01 -15.50
N VAL A 297 13.80 1.48 -15.61
CA VAL A 297 15.04 2.29 -15.45
C VAL A 297 15.27 3.21 -16.66
N GLY A 298 14.88 2.76 -17.85
CA GLY A 298 14.90 3.57 -19.07
C GLY A 298 13.98 4.79 -18.97
N GLU A 299 12.75 4.60 -18.48
CA GLU A 299 11.74 5.67 -18.34
C GLU A 299 12.10 6.72 -17.28
N LEU A 300 12.82 6.33 -16.22
CA LEU A 300 13.27 7.25 -15.17
C LEU A 300 14.59 7.97 -15.50
N GLY A 301 15.10 7.83 -16.73
CA GLY A 301 16.27 8.58 -17.20
C GLY A 301 17.60 8.13 -16.58
N GLY A 302 17.77 6.84 -16.25
CA GLY A 302 19.07 6.25 -15.91
C GLY A 302 19.70 6.68 -14.58
N LYS A 303 18.94 7.31 -13.67
CA LYS A 303 19.42 7.61 -12.32
C LYS A 303 19.05 6.48 -11.35
N THR A 304 19.84 5.42 -11.37
CA THR A 304 19.89 4.40 -10.28
C THR A 304 21.01 4.73 -9.31
#